data_AF-A0AAV0RWV1-F1
#
_entry.id   AF-A0AAV0RWV1-F1
#
_cell.length_a   1.000
_cell.length_b   1.000
_cell.length_c   1.000
_cell.angle_alpha   90.00
_cell.angle_beta   90.00
_cell.angle_gamma   90.00
#
_symmetry.space_group_name_H-M   'P 1'
#
loop_
_entity.id
_entity.type
_entity.pdbx_description
1 polymer ?
#
loop_
_entity_poly.entity_id
_entity_poly.type
_entity_poly.pdbx_seq_one_letter_code
_entity_poly.pdbx_strand_id
1 'polypeptide(L)'
;MEAEIWKDFPEDLFQPVIARLPVPTFFQFRSVCKKWNSLLHSESFYHHSTRAPQPDPWFYTITHENANSGAMYDPSSKKWYHHPTVSSLPDKAIVLPVASAGGLVCFLDIGHRNFYVCNPLTGSVRELPARSVKVWSLMYPI
;
A
#
# COMPACT_ATOMS: atom_id res chain seq x y z
N MET A 1 21.99 5.30 23.29
CA MET A 1 21.91 5.99 21.98
C MET A 1 22.31 7.43 22.23
N GLU A 2 23.41 7.90 21.64
CA GLU A 2 23.97 9.21 21.94
C GLU A 2 23.07 10.31 21.38
N ALA A 3 22.44 11.09 22.27
CA ALA A 3 21.46 12.11 21.91
C ALA A 3 22.06 13.29 21.12
N GLU A 4 23.38 13.47 21.15
CA GLU A 4 24.08 14.55 20.44
C GLU A 4 24.09 14.33 18.93
N ILE A 5 24.34 13.10 18.46
CA ILE A 5 24.39 12.78 17.02
C ILE A 5 23.05 13.06 16.33
N TRP A 6 21.94 12.83 17.04
CA TRP A 6 20.59 13.02 16.49
C TRP A 6 20.07 14.46 16.58
N LYS A 7 20.68 15.32 17.42
CA LYS A 7 20.30 16.74 17.51
C LYS A 7 20.67 17.52 16.26
N ASP A 8 21.79 17.15 15.64
CA ASP A 8 22.33 17.83 14.46
C ASP A 8 21.99 17.11 13.15
N PHE A 9 21.17 16.05 13.19
CA PHE A 9 20.78 15.35 11.97
C PHE A 9 19.88 16.24 11.10
N PRO A 10 20.28 16.54 9.85
CA PRO A 10 19.54 17.46 9.00
C PRO A 10 18.12 16.94 8.71
N GLU A 11 17.12 17.78 8.94
CA GLU A 11 15.72 17.37 8.88
C GLU A 11 15.26 17.04 7.45
N ASP A 12 15.90 17.66 6.46
CA ASP A 12 15.74 17.42 5.04
C ASP A 12 16.23 16.02 4.61
N LEU A 13 17.11 15.38 5.38
CA LEU A 13 17.62 14.03 5.07
C LEU A 13 16.73 12.90 5.57
N PHE A 14 15.78 13.15 6.49
CA PHE A 14 14.91 12.08 7.00
C PHE A 14 14.11 11.43 5.87
N GLN A 15 13.41 12.21 5.05
CA GLN A 15 12.55 11.64 4.01
C GLN A 15 13.35 10.87 2.93
N PRO A 16 14.47 11.39 2.38
CA PRO A 16 15.33 10.63 1.46
C PRO A 16 15.89 9.34 2.06
N VAL A 17 16.27 9.34 3.34
CA VAL A 17 16.81 8.14 4.00
C VAL A 17 15.69 7.12 4.18
N ILE A 18 14.55 7.55 4.73
CA ILE A 18 13.39 6.68 4.96
C ILE A 18 12.93 6.08 3.63
N ALA A 19 12.80 6.88 2.56
CA ALA A 19 12.35 6.41 1.26
C ALA A 19 13.21 5.29 0.63
N ARG A 20 14.44 5.09 1.11
CA ARG A 20 15.35 4.02 0.67
C ARG A 20 15.34 2.79 1.57
N LEU A 21 14.61 2.83 2.69
CA LEU A 21 14.50 1.70 3.59
C LEU A 21 13.55 0.64 3.00
N PRO A 22 13.75 -0.64 3.37
CA PRO A 22 12.80 -1.70 3.01
C PRO A 22 11.37 -1.38 3.47
N VAL A 23 10.39 -1.83 2.67
CA VAL A 23 8.96 -1.68 2.95
C VAL A 23 8.52 -2.11 4.37
N PRO A 24 9.01 -3.22 4.97
CA PRO A 24 8.64 -3.62 6.33
C PRO A 24 8.92 -2.52 7.35
N THR A 25 9.96 -1.74 7.12
CA THR A 25 10.38 -0.69 8.04
C THR A 25 9.34 0.44 8.09
N PHE A 26 8.63 0.72 7.00
CA PHE A 26 7.56 1.72 7.00
C PHE A 26 6.45 1.42 8.02
N PHE A 27 6.08 0.15 8.18
CA PHE A 27 5.10 -0.24 9.19
C PHE A 27 5.58 0.06 10.62
N GLN A 28 6.88 -0.13 10.87
CA GLN A 28 7.49 0.20 12.18
C GLN A 28 7.52 1.71 12.41
N PHE A 29 7.90 2.49 11.39
CA PHE A 29 7.97 3.96 11.44
C PHE A 29 6.65 4.61 11.87
N ARG A 30 5.52 4.04 11.46
CA ARG A 30 4.18 4.50 11.86
C ARG A 30 3.94 4.40 13.36
N SER A 31 4.59 3.45 14.03
CA SER A 31 4.43 3.20 15.46
C SER A 31 5.37 4.02 16.35
N VAL A 32 6.42 4.63 15.76
CA VAL A 32 7.44 5.38 16.52
C VAL A 32 6.87 6.68 17.10
N CYS A 33 6.33 7.57 16.26
CA CYS A 33 5.65 8.79 16.71
C CYS A 33 4.74 9.39 15.63
N LYS A 34 3.88 10.33 16.02
CA LYS A 34 2.92 11.01 15.10
C LYS A 34 3.61 11.73 13.94
N LYS A 35 4.76 12.36 14.20
CA LYS A 35 5.55 13.07 13.18
C LYS A 35 6.00 12.10 12.10
N TRP A 36 6.55 10.95 12.49
CA TRP A 36 7.06 9.93 11.57
C TRP A 36 5.94 9.26 10.78
N ASN A 37 4.81 8.98 11.42
CA ASN A 37 3.61 8.51 10.72
C ASN A 37 3.13 9.53 9.67
N SER A 38 3.13 10.83 9.99
CA SER A 38 2.73 11.89 9.06
C SER A 38 3.66 12.04 7.85
N LEU A 39 4.96 11.75 7.99
CA LEU A 39 5.92 11.86 6.90
C LEU A 39 5.57 10.91 5.73
N LEU A 40 5.06 9.71 6.02
CA LEU A 40 4.67 8.72 5.01
C LEU A 40 3.49 9.16 4.13
N HIS A 41 2.75 10.19 4.56
CA HIS A 41 1.64 10.78 3.83
C HIS A 41 2.02 12.05 3.06
N SER A 42 3.26 12.51 3.16
CA SER A 42 3.72 13.75 2.51
C SER A 42 4.01 13.54 1.03
N GLU A 43 3.73 14.57 0.22
CA GLU A 43 4.06 14.59 -1.21
C GLU A 43 5.58 14.53 -1.44
N SER A 44 6.34 15.20 -0.58
CA SER A 44 7.81 15.16 -0.62
C SER A 44 8.34 13.73 -0.39
N PHE A 45 7.77 12.95 0.53
CA PHE A 45 8.14 11.54 0.70
C PHE A 45 7.85 10.70 -0.55
N TYR A 46 6.70 10.91 -1.21
CA TYR A 46 6.37 10.25 -2.47
C TYR A 46 7.39 10.54 -3.58
N HIS A 47 7.86 11.79 -3.70
CA HIS A 47 8.92 12.13 -4.65
C HIS A 47 10.25 11.43 -4.34
N HIS A 48 10.58 11.26 -3.06
CA HIS A 48 11.78 10.52 -2.67
C HIS A 48 11.63 9.01 -2.96
N SER A 49 10.46 8.41 -2.70
CA SER A 49 10.24 6.98 -2.93
C SER A 49 10.20 6.59 -4.41
N THR A 50 9.69 7.47 -5.27
CA THR A 50 9.70 7.26 -6.73
C THR A 50 11.10 7.38 -7.35
N ARG A 51 11.99 8.17 -6.74
CA ARG A 51 13.39 8.33 -7.16
C ARG A 51 14.33 7.29 -6.55
N ALA A 52 13.93 6.65 -5.46
CA ALA A 52 14.71 5.60 -4.84
C ALA A 52 14.80 4.39 -5.80
N PRO A 53 15.94 3.66 -5.80
CA PRO A 53 16.04 2.39 -6.51
C PRO A 53 14.88 1.48 -6.08
N GLN A 54 14.11 0.99 -7.03
CA GLN A 54 13.02 0.08 -6.72
C GLN A 54 13.62 -1.29 -6.39
N PRO A 55 13.41 -1.82 -5.17
CA PRO A 55 13.76 -3.20 -4.88
C PRO A 55 12.89 -4.15 -5.71
N ASP A 56 13.21 -5.45 -5.66
CA ASP A 56 12.40 -6.48 -6.30
C ASP A 56 10.90 -6.31 -5.97
N PRO A 57 10.01 -6.40 -6.98
CA PRO A 57 8.60 -6.10 -6.78
C PRO A 57 7.96 -7.06 -5.78
N TRP A 58 7.22 -6.51 -4.84
CA TRP A 58 6.45 -7.28 -3.89
C TRP A 58 5.19 -7.84 -4.55
N PHE A 59 4.81 -9.05 -4.16
CA PHE A 59 3.59 -9.69 -4.66
C PHE A 59 2.47 -9.51 -3.64
N TYR A 60 1.29 -9.14 -4.11
CA TYR A 60 0.08 -9.05 -3.28
C TYR A 60 -0.90 -10.15 -3.68
N THR A 61 -1.45 -10.87 -2.71
CA THR A 61 -2.50 -11.87 -2.92
C THR A 61 -3.59 -11.74 -1.88
N ILE A 62 -4.77 -12.29 -2.18
CA ILE A 62 -5.84 -12.51 -1.21
C ILE A 62 -5.71 -13.89 -0.60
N THR A 63 -6.10 -14.06 0.67
CA THR A 63 -6.16 -15.37 1.32
C THR A 63 -7.56 -15.95 1.24
N HIS A 64 -7.65 -17.27 1.05
CA HIS A 64 -8.93 -17.96 0.80
C HIS A 64 -9.86 -17.98 2.03
N GLU A 65 -9.30 -17.71 3.21
CA GLU A 65 -9.98 -17.81 4.50
C GLU A 65 -10.88 -16.60 4.78
N ASN A 66 -10.62 -15.46 4.12
CA ASN A 66 -11.45 -14.28 4.22
C ASN A 66 -11.29 -13.46 2.93
N ALA A 67 -12.37 -13.23 2.19
CA ALA A 67 -12.36 -12.37 0.99
C ALA A 67 -11.80 -10.96 1.28
N ASN A 68 -11.78 -10.60 2.55
CA ASN A 68 -11.21 -9.38 3.10
C ASN A 68 -9.92 -9.63 3.92
N SER A 69 -9.03 -10.49 3.44
CA SER A 69 -7.68 -10.60 3.99
C SER A 69 -6.65 -10.73 2.87
N GLY A 70 -5.63 -9.89 2.95
CA GLY A 70 -4.54 -9.84 1.99
C GLY A 70 -3.22 -10.30 2.59
N ALA A 71 -2.32 -10.79 1.75
CA ALA A 71 -0.96 -11.11 2.12
C ALA A 71 0.00 -10.53 1.08
N MET A 72 1.16 -10.08 1.55
CA MET A 72 2.22 -9.49 0.74
C MET A 72 3.49 -10.32 0.86
N TYR A 73 4.06 -10.76 -0.25
CA TYR A 73 5.32 -11.48 -0.29
C TYR A 73 6.47 -10.53 -0.61
N ASP A 74 7.47 -10.55 0.26
CA ASP A 74 8.75 -9.87 0.06
C ASP A 74 9.76 -10.84 -0.53
N PRO A 75 10.17 -10.68 -1.80
CA PRO A 75 11.17 -11.54 -2.43
C PRO A 75 12.55 -11.41 -1.79
N SER A 76 12.90 -10.25 -1.21
CA SER A 76 14.22 -10.01 -0.63
C SER A 76 14.43 -10.79 0.68
N SER A 77 13.41 -10.82 1.54
CA SER A 77 13.43 -11.56 2.81
C SER A 77 12.78 -12.95 2.72
N LYS A 78 12.19 -13.29 1.57
CA LYS A 78 11.43 -14.53 1.32
C LYS A 78 10.31 -14.74 2.34
N LYS A 79 9.66 -13.67 2.77
CA LYS A 79 8.69 -13.67 3.86
C LYS A 79 7.33 -13.18 3.41
N TRP A 80 6.29 -13.81 3.96
CA TRP A 80 4.91 -13.33 3.86
C TRP A 80 4.58 -12.39 5.01
N TYR A 81 3.95 -11.27 4.67
CA TYR A 81 3.41 -10.29 5.59
C TYR A 81 1.89 -10.29 5.46
N HIS A 82 1.18 -10.54 6.56
CA HIS A 82 -0.27 -10.38 6.58
C HIS A 82 -0.61 -8.90 6.54
N HIS A 83 -1.47 -8.54 5.60
CA HIS A 83 -1.89 -7.17 5.39
C HIS A 83 -3.33 -7.01 5.91
N PRO A 84 -3.53 -6.32 7.04
CA PRO A 84 -4.84 -6.24 7.70
C PRO A 84 -5.86 -5.35 6.97
N THR A 85 -5.46 -4.65 5.90
CA THR A 85 -6.14 -3.44 5.43
C THR A 85 -7.33 -3.69 4.48
N VAL A 86 -7.92 -4.87 4.57
CA VAL A 86 -9.27 -5.08 4.03
C VAL A 86 -10.36 -4.88 5.10
N SER A 87 -9.99 -4.54 6.35
CA SER A 87 -10.96 -4.16 7.39
C SER A 87 -11.61 -2.78 7.19
N SER A 88 -11.04 -1.93 6.34
CA SER A 88 -11.61 -0.63 5.98
C SER A 88 -12.51 -0.69 4.74
N LEU A 89 -12.64 -1.86 4.12
CA LEU A 89 -13.59 -2.11 3.05
C LEU A 89 -14.94 -2.52 3.64
N PRO A 90 -16.06 -2.32 2.93
CA PRO A 90 -17.38 -2.66 3.45
C PRO A 90 -17.42 -4.13 3.88
N ASP A 91 -17.97 -4.41 5.08
CA ASP A 91 -17.98 -5.72 5.79
C ASP A 91 -18.62 -6.89 5.02
N LYS A 92 -19.01 -6.71 3.76
CA LYS A 92 -19.65 -7.71 2.90
C LYS A 92 -19.15 -7.70 1.45
N ALA A 93 -18.18 -6.85 1.11
CA ALA A 93 -17.62 -6.81 -0.23
C ALA A 93 -16.64 -7.97 -0.43
N ILE A 94 -16.76 -8.71 -1.53
CA ILE A 94 -15.72 -9.63 -2.00
C ILE A 94 -14.85 -8.83 -2.95
N VAL A 95 -13.65 -8.48 -2.51
CA VAL A 95 -12.73 -7.67 -3.29
C VAL A 95 -11.63 -8.52 -3.93
N LEU A 96 -11.32 -8.24 -5.20
CA LEU A 96 -10.22 -8.85 -5.92
C LEU A 96 -9.19 -7.80 -6.32
N PRO A 97 -7.89 -8.02 -6.10
CA PRO A 97 -6.87 -7.16 -6.66
C PRO A 97 -6.87 -7.32 -8.18
N VAL A 98 -6.96 -6.20 -8.91
CA VAL A 98 -7.08 -6.18 -10.39
C VAL A 98 -5.97 -5.40 -11.07
N ALA A 99 -5.29 -4.50 -10.37
CA ALA A 99 -4.15 -3.75 -10.89
C ALA A 99 -3.29 -3.17 -9.74
N SER A 100 -2.06 -2.77 -10.05
CA SER A 100 -1.20 -2.02 -9.13
C SER A 100 -0.43 -0.93 -9.87
N ALA A 101 -0.14 0.18 -9.17
CA ALA A 101 0.67 1.28 -9.70
C ALA A 101 1.23 2.14 -8.56
N GLY A 102 2.51 2.50 -8.62
CA GLY A 102 3.12 3.45 -7.68
C GLY A 102 3.01 3.04 -6.20
N GLY A 103 3.07 1.74 -5.91
CA GLY A 103 2.89 1.20 -4.55
C GLY A 103 1.44 1.11 -4.08
N LEU A 104 0.46 1.43 -4.94
CA LEU A 104 -0.97 1.29 -4.67
C LEU A 104 -1.52 0.01 -5.30
N VAL A 105 -2.59 -0.52 -4.70
CA VAL A 105 -3.33 -1.70 -5.20
C VAL A 105 -4.76 -1.29 -5.49
N CYS A 106 -5.25 -1.66 -6.67
CA CYS A 106 -6.62 -1.44 -7.10
C CYS A 106 -7.43 -2.72 -6.91
N PHE A 107 -8.58 -2.60 -6.27
CA PHE A 107 -9.50 -3.67 -5.96
C PHE A 107 -10.82 -3.50 -6.69
N LEU A 108 -11.37 -4.60 -7.21
CA LEU A 108 -12.73 -4.70 -7.72
C LEU A 108 -13.60 -5.39 -6.68
N ASP A 109 -14.68 -4.73 -6.27
CA ASP A 109 -15.77 -5.38 -5.55
C ASP A 109 -16.69 -6.07 -6.56
N ILE A 110 -16.77 -7.40 -6.47
CA ILE A 110 -17.56 -8.21 -7.40
C ILE A 110 -19.06 -7.95 -7.25
N GLY A 111 -19.53 -7.69 -6.02
CA GLY A 111 -20.96 -7.52 -5.72
C GLY A 111 -21.50 -6.20 -6.26
N HIS A 112 -20.79 -5.11 -5.97
CA HIS A 112 -21.25 -3.75 -6.32
C HIS A 112 -20.59 -3.18 -7.59
N ARG A 113 -19.59 -3.88 -8.16
CA ARG A 113 -18.80 -3.43 -9.32
C ARG A 113 -18.05 -2.11 -9.11
N ASN A 114 -17.81 -1.76 -7.85
CA ASN A 114 -17.05 -0.58 -7.45
C ASN A 114 -15.54 -0.87 -7.46
N PHE A 115 -14.76 0.20 -7.60
CA PHE A 115 -13.30 0.14 -7.59
C PHE A 115 -12.79 0.86 -6.36
N TYR A 116 -11.82 0.25 -5.69
CA TYR A 116 -11.16 0.84 -4.55
C TYR A 116 -9.67 0.89 -4.79
N VAL A 117 -9.04 2.01 -4.48
CA VAL A 117 -7.59 2.13 -4.46
C VAL A 117 -7.14 2.12 -3.01
N CYS A 118 -6.19 1.24 -2.72
CA CYS A 118 -5.60 1.06 -1.42
C CYS A 118 -4.11 1.40 -1.47
N ASN A 119 -3.62 2.09 -0.44
CA ASN A 119 -2.21 2.14 -0.10
C ASN A 119 -1.93 1.10 1.00
N PRO A 120 -1.25 -0.02 0.67
CA PRO A 120 -0.99 -1.07 1.63
C PRO A 120 -0.08 -0.66 2.81
N LEU A 121 0.75 0.35 2.61
CA LEU A 121 1.69 0.84 3.62
C LEU A 121 0.99 1.65 4.71
N THR A 122 0.05 2.49 4.29
CA THR A 122 -0.64 3.42 5.19
C THR A 122 -1.98 2.89 5.68
N GLY A 123 -2.55 1.88 5.00
CA GLY A 123 -3.90 1.42 5.27
C GLY A 123 -4.99 2.29 4.66
N SER A 124 -4.62 3.31 3.88
CA SER A 124 -5.58 4.26 3.31
C SER A 124 -6.32 3.62 2.14
N VAL A 125 -7.64 3.70 2.16
CA VAL A 125 -8.50 3.20 1.08
C VAL A 125 -9.39 4.33 0.56
N ARG A 126 -9.60 4.37 -0.75
CA ARG A 126 -10.49 5.33 -1.41
C ARG A 126 -11.29 4.63 -2.48
N GLU A 127 -12.61 4.82 -2.47
CA GLU A 127 -13.48 4.43 -3.57
C GLU A 127 -13.25 5.34 -4.77
N LEU A 128 -13.10 4.76 -5.96
CA LEU A 128 -13.02 5.49 -7.21
C LEU A 128 -14.42 5.87 -7.68
N PRO A 129 -14.56 7.02 -8.36
CA PRO A 129 -15.86 7.44 -8.89
C PRO A 129 -16.46 6.38 -9.82
N ALA A 130 -17.78 6.23 -9.75
CA ALA A 130 -18.53 5.33 -10.61
C ALA A 130 -18.22 5.63 -12.09
N ARG A 131 -18.01 4.57 -12.87
CA ARG A 131 -17.64 4.70 -14.28
C ARG A 131 -18.84 5.16 -15.09
N SER A 132 -18.62 6.07 -16.03
CA SER A 132 -19.62 6.46 -17.04
C SER A 132 -19.86 5.37 -18.09
N VAL A 133 -18.97 4.37 -18.16
CA VAL A 133 -19.00 3.33 -19.21
C VAL A 133 -19.58 2.04 -18.65
N LYS A 134 -20.74 1.64 -19.18
CA LYS A 134 -21.27 0.28 -19.05
C LYS A 134 -20.28 -0.64 -19.77
N VAL A 135 -19.44 -1.35 -19.02
CA VAL A 135 -18.60 -2.41 -19.58
C VAL A 135 -19.56 -3.51 -20.04
N TRP A 136 -19.92 -3.50 -21.32
CA TRP A 136 -20.60 -4.62 -21.94
C TRP A 136 -19.67 -5.82 -21.82
N SER A 137 -20.19 -6.86 -21.18
CA SER A 137 -19.53 -8.14 -20.98
C SER A 137 -18.96 -8.62 -22.32
N LEU A 138 -17.64 -8.61 -22.47
CA LEU A 138 -16.98 -9.42 -23.49
C LEU A 138 -17.02 -10.89 -23.04
N MET A 139 -18.23 -11.45 -22.98
CA MET A 139 -18.42 -12.89 -23.12
C MET A 139 -18.62 -13.13 -24.60
N TYR A 140 -17.53 -13.49 -25.28
CA TYR A 140 -17.65 -14.17 -26.56
C TYR A 140 -18.30 -15.55 -26.30
N PRO A 141 -19.39 -15.92 -26.98
CA PRO A 141 -19.81 -17.31 -27.02
C PRO A 141 -18.85 -18.07 -27.93
N ILE A 142 -18.38 -19.22 -27.44
CA ILE A 142 -17.76 -20.29 -28.25
C ILE A 142 -18.89 -21.05 -28.95
#